data_AF-A0A915YRT1-F1
#
_entry.id   AF-A0A915YRT1-F1
#
_cell.length_a   1.000
_cell.length_b   1.000
_cell.length_c   1.000
_cell.angle_alpha   90.00
_cell.angle_beta   90.00
_cell.angle_gamma   90.00
#
_symmetry.space_group_name_H-M   'P 1'
#
loop_
_entity.id
_entity.type
_entity.pdbx_description
1 polymer ?
#
loop_
_entity_poly.entity_id
_entity_poly.type
_entity_poly.pdbx_seq_one_letter_code
_entity_poly.pdbx_strand_id
1 'polypeptide(L)'
;MNLLIGLLNNAIEEDNNRVSYLIQKAEILAEIELFYLLPHQRRWQTWFPEVIHYYANVDKTRIEIERLIKEGEWDNKEFTEMREKLLEQLQIKYNPIGNEVILEKVKSNDVKLDKLEKLEEKLNKFEKLEEKLEKLDKLEKLEEKLGKLEKLEEKLEKLLEIHAK
;
A
#
# COMPACT_ATOMS: atom_id res chain seq x y z
N MET A 1 -11.49 23.27 30.16
CA MET A 1 -12.84 23.14 29.58
C MET A 1 -12.88 23.54 28.10
N ASN A 2 -12.41 24.73 27.72
CA ASN A 2 -12.44 25.18 26.31
C ASN A 2 -11.59 24.34 25.34
N LEU A 3 -10.44 23.83 25.80
CA LEU A 3 -9.60 22.91 25.02
C LEU A 3 -10.31 21.58 24.73
N LEU A 4 -11.01 21.03 25.72
CA LEU A 4 -11.79 19.80 25.56
C LEU A 4 -12.96 20.00 24.58
N ILE A 5 -13.65 21.15 24.68
CA ILE A 5 -14.73 21.52 23.76
C ILE A 5 -14.20 21.67 22.33
N GLY A 6 -13.02 22.29 22.14
CA GLY A 6 -12.39 22.42 20.83
C GLY A 6 -11.98 21.09 20.21
N LEU A 7 -11.36 20.20 21.00
CA LEU A 7 -11.00 18.86 20.56
C LEU A 7 -12.23 18.00 20.22
N LEU A 8 -13.30 18.12 21.03
CA LEU A 8 -14.55 17.41 20.80
C LEU A 8 -15.24 17.89 19.52
N ASN A 9 -15.27 19.20 19.27
CA ASN A 9 -15.86 19.73 18.04
C ASN A 9 -15.13 19.22 16.79
N ASN A 10 -13.79 19.20 16.81
CA ASN A 10 -13.01 18.69 15.69
C ASN A 10 -13.29 17.21 15.43
N ALA A 11 -13.36 16.38 16.49
CA ALA A 11 -13.69 14.97 16.37
C ALA A 11 -15.12 14.75 15.85
N ILE A 12 -16.09 15.53 16.33
CA ILE A 12 -17.48 15.48 15.84
C ILE A 12 -17.55 15.88 14.36
N GLU A 13 -16.80 16.89 13.93
CA GLU A 13 -16.80 17.32 12.52
C GLU A 13 -16.19 16.26 11.59
N GLU A 14 -15.15 15.56 12.04
CA GLU A 14 -14.53 14.44 11.34
C GLU A 14 -15.47 13.21 11.25
N ASP A 15 -16.19 12.90 12.34
CA ASP A 15 -17.06 11.72 12.45
C ASP A 15 -18.53 11.97 12.02
N ASN A 16 -18.94 13.22 11.77
CA ASN A 16 -20.28 13.56 11.27
C ASN A 16 -20.44 13.24 9.77
N ASN A 17 -20.15 11.99 9.42
CA ASN A 17 -20.28 11.46 8.09
C ASN A 17 -21.64 10.79 7.94
N ARG A 18 -22.50 11.39 7.10
CA ARG A 18 -23.81 10.85 6.74
C ARG A 18 -23.72 9.41 6.21
N VAL A 19 -22.64 9.06 5.52
CA VAL A 19 -22.42 7.70 4.99
C VAL A 19 -22.23 6.72 6.16
N SER A 20 -21.34 7.03 7.11
CA SER A 20 -21.12 6.21 8.31
C SER A 20 -22.40 6.01 9.13
N TYR A 21 -23.21 7.06 9.29
CA TYR A 21 -24.51 6.96 9.95
C TYR A 21 -25.46 5.98 9.25
N LEU A 22 -25.53 6.04 7.92
CA LEU A 22 -26.39 5.14 7.13
C LEU A 22 -25.91 3.70 7.19
N ILE A 23 -24.59 3.47 7.18
CA ILE A 23 -23.99 2.14 7.34
C ILE A 23 -24.36 1.55 8.71
N GLN A 24 -24.11 2.28 9.80
CA GLN A 24 -24.47 1.83 11.15
C GLN A 24 -25.98 1.56 11.27
N LYS A 25 -26.81 2.41 10.67
CA LYS A 25 -28.26 2.19 10.66
C LYS A 25 -28.65 0.91 9.91
N ALA A 26 -27.99 0.59 8.81
CA ALA A 26 -28.22 -0.65 8.06
C ALA A 26 -27.74 -1.88 8.85
N GLU A 27 -26.59 -1.80 9.51
CA GLU A 27 -26.05 -2.85 10.38
C GLU A 27 -27.02 -3.17 11.52
N ILE A 28 -27.48 -2.14 12.24
CA ILE A 28 -28.46 -2.30 13.34
C ILE A 28 -29.77 -2.91 12.82
N LEU A 29 -30.25 -2.50 11.64
CA LEU A 29 -31.46 -3.09 11.05
C LEU A 29 -31.26 -4.57 10.71
N ALA A 30 -30.10 -4.96 10.17
CA ALA A 30 -29.77 -6.35 9.88
C ALA A 30 -29.69 -7.20 11.17
N GLU A 31 -29.12 -6.65 12.25
CA GLU A 31 -29.10 -7.32 13.56
C GLU A 31 -30.51 -7.51 14.13
N ILE A 32 -31.36 -6.48 14.05
CA ILE A 32 -32.77 -6.57 14.46
C ILE A 32 -33.47 -7.67 13.66
N GLU A 33 -33.27 -7.71 12.34
CA GLU A 33 -33.87 -8.72 11.48
C GLU A 33 -33.41 -10.15 11.84
N LEU A 34 -32.10 -10.33 12.06
CA LEU A 34 -31.52 -11.63 12.29
C LEU A 34 -31.84 -12.20 13.68
N PHE A 35 -31.82 -11.36 14.72
CA PHE A 35 -31.89 -11.81 16.12
C PHE A 35 -33.23 -11.55 16.81
N TYR A 36 -33.98 -10.53 16.37
CA TYR A 36 -35.14 -10.04 17.13
C TYR A 36 -36.49 -10.22 16.43
N LEU A 37 -36.51 -10.62 15.15
CA LEU A 37 -37.76 -10.83 14.39
C LEU A 37 -38.12 -12.30 14.18
N LEU A 38 -39.39 -12.64 14.45
CA LEU A 38 -39.95 -13.95 14.15
C LEU A 38 -40.13 -14.14 12.63
N PRO A 39 -40.12 -15.38 12.10
CA PRO A 39 -40.20 -15.65 10.66
C PRO A 39 -41.40 -15.02 9.94
N HIS A 40 -42.52 -14.81 10.64
CA HIS A 40 -43.70 -14.17 10.04
C HIS A 40 -43.61 -12.64 9.99
N GLN A 41 -42.86 -12.01 10.91
CA GLN A 41 -42.63 -10.56 10.92
C GLN A 41 -41.67 -10.14 9.80
N ARG A 42 -40.67 -10.97 9.49
CA ARG A 42 -39.76 -10.74 8.35
C ARG A 42 -40.45 -10.81 6.98
N ARG A 43 -41.63 -11.43 6.91
CA ARG A 43 -42.46 -11.51 5.71
C ARG A 43 -43.49 -10.38 5.60
N TRP A 44 -43.51 -9.43 6.55
CA TRP A 44 -44.39 -8.27 6.46
C TRP A 44 -43.86 -7.28 5.43
N GLN A 45 -44.47 -7.33 4.25
CA GLN A 45 -44.15 -6.46 3.10
C GLN A 45 -44.22 -4.96 3.43
N THR A 46 -45.04 -4.57 4.40
CA THR A 46 -45.14 -3.18 4.87
C THR A 46 -43.87 -2.71 5.58
N TRP A 47 -43.16 -3.62 6.26
CA TRP A 47 -41.93 -3.31 7.02
C TRP A 47 -40.67 -3.65 6.22
N PHE A 48 -40.71 -4.73 5.44
CA PHE A 48 -39.64 -5.22 4.58
C PHE A 48 -40.19 -5.39 3.15
N PRO A 49 -40.24 -4.31 2.36
CA PRO A 49 -40.72 -4.40 1.00
C PRO A 49 -39.73 -5.18 0.14
N GLU A 50 -40.25 -6.00 -0.77
CA GLU A 50 -39.43 -6.74 -1.74
C GLU A 50 -38.66 -5.81 -2.69
N VAL A 51 -39.18 -4.60 -2.95
CA VAL A 51 -38.57 -3.60 -3.83
C VAL A 51 -38.57 -2.22 -3.16
N ILE A 52 -37.41 -1.56 -3.14
CA ILE A 52 -37.25 -0.20 -2.63
C ILE A 52 -37.00 0.75 -3.80
N HIS A 53 -37.88 1.73 -3.97
CA HIS A 53 -37.69 2.80 -4.95
C HIS A 53 -36.91 3.96 -4.31
N TYR A 54 -35.76 4.30 -4.89
CA TYR A 54 -34.96 5.44 -4.47
C TYR A 54 -34.77 6.44 -5.61
N TYR A 55 -34.85 7.73 -5.28
CA TYR A 55 -34.56 8.80 -6.23
C TYR A 55 -33.06 9.10 -6.22
N ALA A 56 -32.39 8.77 -7.32
CA ALA A 56 -31.01 9.14 -7.55
C ALA A 56 -30.94 10.30 -8.56
N ASN A 57 -30.06 11.27 -8.31
CA ASN A 57 -29.80 12.35 -9.26
C ASN A 57 -28.89 11.82 -10.38
N VAL A 58 -29.35 11.90 -11.63
CA VAL A 58 -28.66 11.36 -12.81
C VAL A 58 -27.22 11.86 -12.93
N ASP A 59 -26.99 13.16 -12.75
CA ASP A 59 -25.66 13.76 -12.92
C ASP A 59 -24.70 13.30 -11.82
N LYS A 60 -25.16 13.28 -10.56
CA LYS A 60 -24.35 12.77 -9.44
C LYS A 60 -24.02 11.29 -9.61
N THR A 61 -24.99 10.50 -10.06
CA THR A 61 -24.80 9.07 -10.29
C THR A 61 -23.79 8.83 -11.41
N ARG A 62 -23.83 9.59 -12.51
CA ARG A 62 -22.83 9.50 -13.58
C ARG A 62 -21.42 9.76 -13.06
N ILE A 63 -21.23 10.84 -12.30
CA ILE A 63 -19.91 11.22 -11.75
C ILE A 63 -19.35 10.10 -10.87
N GLU A 64 -20.19 9.51 -9.99
CA GLU A 64 -19.73 8.46 -9.09
C GLU A 64 -19.40 7.16 -9.85
N ILE A 65 -20.19 6.78 -10.85
CA ILE A 65 -19.90 5.60 -11.67
C ILE A 65 -18.60 5.77 -12.45
N GLU A 66 -18.37 6.93 -13.05
CA GLU A 66 -17.10 7.23 -13.73
C GLU A 66 -15.90 7.16 -12.78
N ARG A 67 -16.08 7.61 -11.52
CA ARG A 67 -15.06 7.49 -10.47
C ARG A 67 -14.77 6.03 -10.14
N LEU A 68 -15.81 5.22 -9.89
CA LEU A 68 -15.66 3.79 -9.59
C LEU A 68 -14.98 3.03 -10.73
N ILE A 69 -15.27 3.38 -11.99
CA ILE A 69 -14.59 2.81 -13.16
C ILE A 69 -13.10 3.16 -13.15
N LYS A 70 -12.74 4.41 -12.86
CA LYS A 70 -11.32 4.86 -12.81
C LYS A 70 -10.56 4.21 -11.66
N GLU A 71 -11.22 3.99 -10.53
CA GLU A 71 -10.66 3.35 -9.33
C GLU A 71 -10.59 1.81 -9.49
N GLY A 72 -11.33 1.24 -10.45
CA GLY A 72 -11.36 -0.20 -10.72
C GLY A 72 -12.32 -0.99 -9.83
N GLU A 73 -13.17 -0.30 -9.07
CA GLU A 73 -14.14 -0.89 -8.13
C GLU A 73 -15.49 -1.22 -8.78
N TRP A 74 -15.68 -0.80 -10.03
CA TRP A 74 -16.94 -0.98 -10.76
C TRP A 74 -17.22 -2.45 -11.14
N ASP A 75 -16.21 -3.25 -11.47
CA ASP A 75 -16.35 -4.63 -11.98
C ASP A 75 -16.37 -5.69 -10.85
N ASN A 76 -17.44 -5.73 -10.07
CA ASN A 76 -17.83 -6.87 -9.24
C ASN A 76 -18.63 -7.91 -10.08
N LYS A 77 -18.51 -9.20 -9.73
CA LYS A 77 -19.21 -10.32 -10.37
C LYS A 77 -20.72 -10.34 -10.10
N GLU A 78 -21.19 -9.56 -9.13
CA GLU A 78 -22.60 -9.50 -8.76
C GLU A 78 -23.38 -8.46 -9.59
N PHE A 79 -24.62 -8.81 -9.96
CA PHE A 79 -25.58 -7.93 -10.63
C PHE A 79 -25.15 -7.37 -12.01
N THR A 80 -24.39 -8.13 -12.79
CA THR A 80 -23.90 -7.73 -14.14
C THR A 80 -25.00 -7.17 -15.04
N GLU A 81 -26.14 -7.87 -15.16
CA GLU A 81 -27.26 -7.42 -16.02
C GLU A 81 -27.85 -6.07 -15.58
N MET A 82 -27.93 -5.82 -14.27
CA MET A 82 -28.47 -4.56 -13.74
C MET A 82 -27.52 -3.40 -14.01
N ARG A 83 -26.21 -3.66 -13.95
CA ARG A 83 -25.17 -2.67 -14.21
C ARG A 83 -25.13 -2.26 -15.67
N GLU A 84 -25.21 -3.22 -16.59
CA GLU A 84 -25.29 -2.94 -18.02
C GLU A 84 -26.51 -2.07 -18.34
N LYS A 85 -27.68 -2.43 -17.81
CA LYS A 85 -28.91 -1.62 -17.94
C LYS A 85 -28.74 -0.22 -17.36
N LEU A 86 -28.07 -0.08 -16.22
CA LEU A 86 -27.82 1.23 -15.60
C LEU A 86 -26.89 2.09 -16.47
N LEU A 87 -25.83 1.52 -17.03
CA LEU A 87 -24.92 2.21 -17.94
C LEU A 87 -25.64 2.66 -19.22
N GLU A 88 -26.49 1.80 -19.78
CA GLU A 88 -27.34 2.13 -20.93
C GLU A 88 -28.29 3.29 -20.62
N GLN A 89 -29.02 3.23 -19.49
CA GLN A 89 -29.92 4.31 -19.07
C GLN A 89 -29.21 5.63 -18.81
N LEU A 90 -28.01 5.57 -18.22
CA LEU A 90 -27.20 6.76 -17.96
C LEU A 90 -26.44 7.24 -19.20
N GLN A 91 -26.49 6.50 -20.32
CA GLN A 91 -25.76 6.79 -21.56
C GLN A 91 -24.24 6.87 -21.36
N ILE A 92 -23.70 6.10 -20.40
CA ILE A 92 -22.26 6.01 -20.13
C ILE A 92 -21.67 5.00 -21.11
N LYS A 93 -20.74 5.44 -21.96
CA LYS A 93 -19.98 4.54 -22.82
C LYS A 93 -18.93 3.82 -21.98
N TYR A 94 -19.32 2.68 -21.41
CA TYR A 94 -18.40 1.76 -20.74
C TYR A 94 -18.11 0.60 -21.67
N ASN A 95 -16.84 0.40 -22.01
CA ASN A 95 -16.40 -0.77 -22.75
C ASN A 95 -15.61 -1.64 -21.76
N PRO A 96 -16.11 -2.83 -21.35
CA PRO A 96 -15.38 -3.71 -20.43
C PRO A 96 -14.04 -4.18 -21.02
N ILE A 97 -13.86 -4.05 -22.34
CA ILE A 97 -12.61 -4.33 -23.06
C ILE A 97 -11.55 -3.22 -22.80
N GLY A 98 -11.91 -2.14 -22.12
CA GLY A 98 -11.08 -0.99 -21.75
C GLY A 98 -10.05 -1.24 -20.64
N ASN A 99 -9.57 -2.47 -20.50
CA ASN A 99 -8.37 -2.77 -19.72
C ASN A 99 -7.11 -2.10 -20.29
N GLU A 100 -7.17 -1.27 -21.34
CA GLU A 100 -6.01 -0.52 -21.84
C GLU A 100 -5.36 0.37 -20.77
N VAL A 101 -6.14 1.00 -19.88
CA VAL A 101 -5.58 1.80 -18.78
C VAL A 101 -4.92 0.91 -17.72
N ILE A 102 -5.49 -0.27 -17.46
CA ILE A 102 -4.89 -1.26 -16.57
C ILE A 102 -3.66 -1.90 -17.22
N LEU A 103 -3.68 -2.18 -18.52
CA LEU A 103 -2.57 -2.69 -19.33
C LEU A 103 -1.44 -1.67 -19.43
N GLU A 104 -1.72 -0.38 -19.60
CA GLU A 104 -0.69 0.66 -19.60
C GLU A 104 -0.07 0.84 -18.21
N LYS A 105 -0.87 0.83 -17.14
CA LYS A 105 -0.35 0.83 -15.77
C LYS A 105 0.46 -0.43 -15.46
N VAL A 106 0.00 -1.61 -15.87
CA VAL A 106 0.71 -2.90 -15.72
C VAL A 106 2.01 -2.88 -16.51
N LYS A 107 2.00 -2.50 -17.79
CA LYS A 107 3.21 -2.35 -18.63
C LYS A 107 4.18 -1.34 -18.03
N SER A 108 3.69 -0.21 -17.51
CA SER A 108 4.55 0.77 -16.83
C SER A 108 5.13 0.23 -15.52
N ASN A 109 4.45 -0.68 -14.84
CA ASN A 109 4.93 -1.30 -13.61
C ASN A 109 5.94 -2.41 -13.89
N ASP A 110 5.76 -3.21 -14.95
CA ASP A 110 6.74 -4.20 -15.41
C ASP A 110 8.10 -3.53 -15.72
N VAL A 111 8.08 -2.40 -16.44
CA VAL A 111 9.30 -1.64 -16.75
C VAL A 111 9.97 -1.05 -15.49
N LYS A 112 9.20 -0.73 -14.45
CA LYS A 112 9.76 -0.27 -13.16
C LYS A 112 10.38 -1.43 -12.39
N LEU A 113 9.76 -2.61 -12.44
CA LEU A 113 10.25 -3.83 -11.79
C LEU A 113 11.61 -4.25 -12.35
N ASP A 114 11.77 -4.29 -13.68
CA ASP A 114 13.04 -4.58 -14.35
C ASP A 114 14.18 -3.64 -13.95
N LYS A 115 13.85 -2.36 -13.72
CA LYS A 115 14.84 -1.36 -13.26
C LYS A 115 15.22 -1.58 -11.79
N LEU A 116 14.27 -2.04 -10.98
CA LEU A 116 14.47 -2.32 -9.56
C LEU A 116 15.36 -3.56 -9.37
N GLU A 117 15.11 -4.63 -10.14
CA GLU A 117 15.98 -5.82 -10.16
C GLU A 117 17.42 -5.46 -10.56
N LYS A 118 17.60 -4.62 -11.60
CA LYS A 118 18.93 -4.14 -12.01
C LYS A 118 19.63 -3.29 -10.94
N LEU A 119 18.87 -2.58 -10.10
CA LEU A 119 19.43 -1.82 -8.98
C LEU A 119 19.82 -2.75 -7.83
N GLU A 120 19.01 -3.76 -7.55
CA GLU A 120 19.28 -4.79 -6.54
C GLU A 120 20.55 -5.59 -6.88
N GLU A 121 20.72 -5.99 -8.15
CA GLU A 121 21.97 -6.62 -8.61
C GLU A 121 23.20 -5.73 -8.45
N LYS A 122 23.05 -4.41 -8.65
CA LYS A 122 24.14 -3.44 -8.44
C LYS A 122 24.46 -3.29 -6.95
N LEU A 123 23.45 -3.26 -6.09
CA LEU A 123 23.62 -3.17 -4.64
C LEU A 123 24.39 -4.38 -4.11
N ASN A 124 24.01 -5.59 -4.53
CA ASN A 124 24.69 -6.83 -4.17
C ASN A 124 26.16 -6.87 -4.61
N LYS A 125 26.51 -6.18 -5.72
CA LYS A 125 27.91 -6.03 -6.15
C LYS A 125 28.68 -5.03 -5.27
N PHE A 126 28.02 -3.96 -4.81
CA PHE A 126 28.62 -2.99 -3.89
C PHE A 126 28.91 -3.60 -2.52
N GLU A 127 28.00 -4.38 -1.93
CA GLU A 127 28.25 -5.07 -0.65
C GLU A 127 29.49 -5.97 -0.73
N LYS A 128 29.65 -6.73 -1.83
CA LYS A 128 30.85 -7.55 -2.05
C LYS A 128 32.14 -6.74 -2.20
N LEU A 129 32.06 -5.50 -2.69
CA LEU A 129 33.22 -4.61 -2.78
C LEU A 129 33.55 -4.01 -1.42
N GLU A 130 32.54 -3.68 -0.62
CA GLU A 130 32.69 -3.16 0.74
C GLU A 130 33.38 -4.18 1.66
N GLU A 131 32.98 -5.45 1.60
CA GLU A 131 33.68 -6.54 2.32
C GLU A 131 35.15 -6.69 1.90
N LYS A 132 35.46 -6.46 0.61
CA LYS A 132 36.84 -6.52 0.12
C LYS A 132 37.65 -5.33 0.61
N LEU A 133 37.06 -4.15 0.68
CA LEU A 133 37.69 -2.94 1.20
C LEU A 133 38.07 -3.12 2.68
N GLU A 134 37.17 -3.67 3.49
CA GLU A 134 37.43 -3.91 4.91
C GLU A 134 38.55 -4.94 5.14
N LYS A 135 38.70 -5.92 4.24
CA LYS A 135 39.83 -6.85 4.24
C LYS A 135 41.15 -6.16 3.88
N LEU A 136 41.12 -5.19 2.97
CA LEU A 136 42.30 -4.43 2.57
C LEU A 136 42.82 -3.56 3.73
N ASP A 137 41.92 -2.87 4.43
CA ASP A 137 42.27 -2.05 5.62
C ASP A 137 42.93 -2.87 6.73
N LYS A 138 42.53 -4.13 6.90
CA LYS A 138 43.14 -5.07 7.85
C LYS A 138 44.56 -5.44 7.42
N LEU A 139 44.81 -5.53 6.12
CA LEU A 139 46.11 -5.90 5.53
C LEU A 139 47.12 -4.74 5.63
N GLU A 140 46.68 -3.51 5.39
CA GLU A 140 47.50 -2.30 5.55
C GLU A 140 47.99 -2.13 7.00
N LYS A 141 47.11 -2.39 7.99
CA LYS A 141 47.48 -2.40 9.42
C LYS A 141 48.50 -3.48 9.77
N LEU A 142 48.54 -4.60 9.04
CA LEU A 142 49.54 -5.65 9.24
C LEU A 142 50.88 -5.27 8.62
N GLU A 143 50.90 -4.67 7.42
CA GLU A 143 52.12 -4.13 6.80
C GLU A 143 52.79 -3.08 7.69
N GLU A 144 52.00 -2.17 8.28
CA GLU A 144 52.55 -1.14 9.16
C GLU A 144 53.19 -1.74 10.44
N LYS A 145 52.65 -2.87 10.93
CA LYS A 145 53.25 -3.62 12.04
C LYS A 145 54.52 -4.35 11.60
N LEU A 146 54.55 -4.91 10.40
CA LEU A 146 55.72 -5.59 9.85
C LEU A 146 56.91 -4.64 9.72
N GLY A 147 56.70 -3.44 9.17
CA GLY A 147 57.76 -2.43 9.04
C GLY A 147 58.28 -1.89 10.38
N LYS A 148 57.48 -1.97 11.46
CA LYS A 148 57.97 -1.69 12.83
C LYS A 148 58.85 -2.82 13.36
N LEU A 149 58.57 -4.08 12.97
CA LEU A 149 59.34 -5.25 13.37
C LEU A 149 60.71 -5.28 12.67
N GLU A 150 60.77 -5.01 11.37
CA GLU A 150 62.03 -4.93 10.60
C GLU A 150 62.98 -3.88 11.18
N LYS A 151 62.45 -2.70 11.53
CA LYS A 151 63.24 -1.65 12.22
C LYS A 151 63.77 -2.08 13.59
N LEU A 152 63.10 -3.03 14.24
CA LEU A 152 63.55 -3.59 15.52
C LEU A 152 64.66 -4.64 15.29
N GLU A 153 64.51 -5.48 14.27
CA GLU A 153 65.53 -6.45 13.85
C GLU A 153 66.84 -5.76 13.45
N GLU A 154 66.80 -4.72 12.61
CA GLU A 154 68.00 -3.95 12.25
C GLU A 154 68.73 -3.37 13.47
N LYS A 155 67.97 -2.93 14.49
CA LYS A 155 68.54 -2.43 15.75
C LYS A 155 69.18 -3.55 16.56
N LEU A 156 68.59 -4.74 16.53
CA LEU A 156 69.08 -5.91 17.25
C LEU A 156 70.37 -6.45 16.61
N GLU A 157 70.44 -6.50 15.28
CA GLU A 157 71.66 -6.86 14.54
C GLU A 157 72.81 -5.90 14.84
N LYS A 158 72.55 -4.58 14.83
CA LYS A 158 73.55 -3.58 15.21
C LYS A 158 74.06 -3.77 16.64
N LEU A 159 73.20 -4.18 17.59
CA LEU A 159 73.62 -4.45 18.97
C LEU A 159 74.46 -5.72 19.10
N LEU A 160 74.17 -6.76 18.31
CA LEU A 160 74.94 -8.00 18.27
C LEU A 160 76.32 -7.80 17.63
N GLU A 161 76.43 -6.99 16.57
CA GLU A 161 77.73 -6.61 16.00
C GLU A 161 78.62 -5.82 16.98
N ILE A 162 78.01 -5.01 17.85
CA ILE A 162 78.74 -4.27 18.89
C ILE A 162 79.25 -5.20 20.01
N HIS A 163 78.53 -6.28 20.33
CA HIS A 163 78.93 -7.23 21.38
C HIS A 163 79.89 -8.34 20.90
N ALA A 164 80.05 -8.53 19.58
CA ALA A 164 80.95 -9.54 18.99
C ALA A 164 82.38 -9.02 18.70
N LYS A 165 82.71 -7.79 19.12
CA LYS A 165 84.03 -7.16 19.04
C LYS A 165 84.66 -7.03 20.42
#